data_AF-A0A0P9IY89-F1
#
_entry.id   AF-A0A0P9IY89-F1
#
_cell.length_a   1.000
_cell.length_b   1.000
_cell.length_c   1.000
_cell.angle_alpha   90.00
_cell.angle_beta   90.00
_cell.angle_gamma   90.00
#
_symmetry.space_group_name_H-M   'P 1'
#
loop_
_entity.id
_entity.type
_entity.pdbx_description
1 polymer ?
#
loop_
_entity_poly.entity_id
_entity_poly.type
_entity_poly.pdbx_seq_one_letter_code
_entity_poly.pdbx_strand_id
1 'polypeptide(L)'
;MLHRCSAMLVNLNVFRGLGPDSGTAFEVGMAVALNKPVWAYFEPVASLRELVPHDEDGLDANGFTVEDFDLPRNLMLACSWAGTSSTVELGAEALARYLSGFQALPGSG
;
A
#
# COMPACT_ATOMS: atom_id res chain seq x y z
N MET A 1 16.96 8.35 -2.22
CA MET A 1 15.78 9.14 -2.60
C MET A 1 14.79 9.24 -1.44
N LEU A 2 14.38 8.12 -0.84
CA LEU A 2 13.44 8.06 0.30
C LEU A 2 13.74 9.05 1.43
N HIS A 3 14.99 9.15 1.92
CA HIS A 3 15.33 10.09 2.99
C HIS A 3 14.98 11.56 2.71
N ARG A 4 14.97 11.98 1.44
CA ARG A 4 14.76 13.39 1.04
C ARG A 4 13.36 13.72 0.56
N CYS A 5 12.50 12.73 0.31
CA CYS A 5 11.12 13.01 -0.11
C CYS A 5 10.23 13.35 1.09
N SER A 6 9.15 14.10 0.85
CA SER A 6 8.14 14.38 1.88
C SER A 6 7.14 13.24 2.06
N ALA A 7 6.94 12.44 1.03
CA ALA A 7 5.97 11.35 0.97
C ALA A 7 6.38 10.34 -0.11
N MET A 8 5.70 9.19 -0.14
CA MET A 8 5.84 8.18 -1.18
C MET A 8 4.47 7.94 -1.84
N LEU A 9 4.40 8.06 -3.17
CA LEU A 9 3.29 7.55 -3.98
C LEU A 9 3.75 6.22 -4.57
N VAL A 10 3.01 5.14 -4.32
CA VAL A 10 3.50 3.79 -4.57
C VAL A 10 2.54 2.92 -5.37
N ASN A 11 3.07 2.22 -6.38
CA ASN A 11 2.34 1.26 -7.17
C ASN A 11 2.27 -0.10 -6.45
N LEU A 12 1.09 -0.52 -6.02
CA LEU A 12 0.88 -1.85 -5.42
C LEU A 12 0.01 -2.76 -6.30
N ASN A 13 0.01 -2.52 -7.62
CA ASN A 13 -0.57 -3.47 -8.58
C ASN A 13 0.20 -4.79 -8.58
N VAL A 14 -0.47 -5.83 -9.07
CA VAL A 14 0.14 -7.16 -9.24
C VAL A 14 1.38 -7.08 -10.12
N PHE A 15 2.46 -7.72 -9.70
CA PHE A 15 3.72 -7.72 -10.44
C PHE A 15 4.38 -9.08 -10.37
N ARG A 16 4.47 -9.77 -11.52
CA ARG A 16 5.10 -11.10 -11.67
C ARG A 16 4.59 -12.12 -10.63
N GLY A 17 3.27 -12.16 -10.48
CA GLY A 17 2.56 -12.97 -9.49
C GLY A 17 1.25 -12.28 -9.14
N LEU A 18 0.68 -12.62 -7.98
CA LEU A 18 -0.55 -12.02 -7.46
C LEU A 18 -0.28 -10.98 -6.37
N GLY A 19 0.98 -10.83 -5.95
CA GLY A 19 1.40 -9.81 -5.01
C GLY A 19 1.99 -8.57 -5.70
N PRO A 20 2.18 -7.47 -4.95
CA PRO A 20 2.99 -6.33 -5.39
C PRO A 20 4.46 -6.70 -5.60
N ASP A 21 5.19 -5.81 -6.26
CA ASP A 21 6.65 -5.91 -6.37
C ASP A 21 7.34 -5.90 -4.98
N SER A 22 8.25 -6.84 -4.75
CA SER A 22 8.95 -6.98 -3.47
C SER A 22 9.93 -5.84 -3.20
N GLY A 23 10.55 -5.26 -4.23
CA GLY A 23 11.40 -4.08 -4.10
C GLY A 23 10.59 -2.88 -3.61
N THR A 24 9.41 -2.71 -4.17
CA THR A 24 8.43 -1.70 -3.75
C THR A 24 7.98 -1.92 -2.30
N ALA A 25 7.69 -3.16 -1.90
CA ALA A 25 7.34 -3.48 -0.52
C ALA A 25 8.46 -3.11 0.47
N PHE A 26 9.73 -3.34 0.10
CA PHE A 26 10.88 -2.93 0.89
C PHE A 26 10.96 -1.41 1.04
N GLU A 27 10.74 -0.66 -0.04
CA GLU A 27 10.72 0.81 -0.02
C GLU A 27 9.58 1.37 0.83
N VAL A 28 8.39 0.75 0.79
CA VAL A 28 7.25 1.08 1.67
C VAL A 28 7.64 0.90 3.13
N GLY A 29 8.21 -0.25 3.50
CA GLY A 29 8.66 -0.50 4.87
C GLY A 29 9.66 0.56 5.36
N MET A 30 10.60 0.96 4.50
CA MET A 30 11.55 2.03 4.82
C MET A 30 10.89 3.41 4.95
N ALA A 31 9.93 3.75 4.07
CA ALA A 31 9.20 5.01 4.14
C ALA A 31 8.39 5.11 5.45
N VAL A 32 7.72 4.02 5.84
CA VAL A 32 6.98 3.91 7.10
C VAL A 32 7.93 4.08 8.30
N ALA A 33 9.08 3.40 8.30
CA ALA A 33 10.08 3.54 9.36
C ALA A 33 10.65 4.96 9.48
N LEU A 34 10.69 5.71 8.38
CA LEU A 34 11.08 7.13 8.35
C LEU A 34 9.93 8.09 8.68
N ASN A 35 8.77 7.60 9.13
CA ASN A 35 7.54 8.37 9.38
C ASN A 35 7.07 9.18 8.15
N LYS A 36 7.27 8.66 6.94
CA LYS A 36 6.81 9.30 5.71
C LYS A 36 5.44 8.77 5.34
N PRO A 37 4.46 9.63 5.00
CA PRO A 37 3.18 9.17 4.50
C PRO A 37 3.37 8.40 3.19
N VAL A 38 2.80 7.20 3.15
CA VAL A 38 2.75 6.35 1.96
C VAL A 38 1.34 6.39 1.40
N TRP A 39 1.20 6.76 0.13
CA TRP A 39 -0.06 6.69 -0.59
C TRP A 39 0.03 5.61 -1.66
N ALA A 40 -0.80 4.59 -1.55
CA ALA A 40 -0.78 3.48 -2.50
C ALA A 40 -1.74 3.72 -3.66
N TYR A 41 -1.42 3.17 -4.83
CA TYR A 41 -2.40 3.00 -5.89
C TYR A 41 -2.37 1.60 -6.46
N PHE A 42 -3.55 1.06 -6.75
CA PHE A 42 -3.75 -0.28 -7.29
C PHE A 42 -5.17 -0.47 -7.82
N GLU A 43 -5.36 -1.44 -8.72
CA GLU A 43 -6.68 -1.87 -9.18
C GLU A 43 -7.54 -2.36 -7.99
N PRO A 44 -8.75 -1.80 -7.78
CA PRO A 44 -9.58 -2.12 -6.63
C PRO A 44 -9.90 -3.61 -6.53
N VAL A 45 -9.73 -4.15 -5.33
CA VAL A 45 -10.17 -5.48 -4.90
C VAL A 45 -10.58 -5.36 -3.44
N ALA A 46 -11.60 -6.08 -2.98
CA ALA A 46 -12.05 -5.91 -1.60
C ALA A 46 -11.10 -6.62 -0.62
N SER A 47 -10.61 -7.82 -0.99
CA SER A 47 -9.74 -8.61 -0.13
C SER A 47 -8.67 -9.40 -0.91
N LEU A 48 -7.61 -9.84 -0.22
CA LEU A 48 -6.58 -10.68 -0.82
C LEU A 48 -7.16 -12.04 -1.27
N ARG A 49 -8.21 -12.53 -0.60
CA ARG A 49 -8.92 -13.75 -0.99
C ARG A 49 -9.67 -13.63 -2.31
N GLU A 50 -10.13 -12.44 -2.68
CA GLU A 50 -10.67 -12.21 -4.04
C GLU A 50 -9.58 -12.23 -5.11
N LEU A 51 -8.34 -11.89 -4.75
CA LEU A 51 -7.22 -11.80 -5.69
C LEU A 51 -6.48 -13.13 -5.86
N VAL A 52 -6.34 -13.90 -4.78
CA VAL A 52 -5.52 -15.12 -4.75
C VAL A 52 -6.42 -16.36 -4.74
N PRO A 53 -6.37 -17.21 -5.77
CA PRO A 53 -7.09 -18.48 -5.77
C PRO A 53 -6.68 -19.36 -4.58
N HIS A 54 -7.68 -19.91 -3.90
CA HIS A 54 -7.51 -20.76 -2.73
C HIS A 54 -8.63 -21.80 -2.63
N ASP A 55 -8.39 -22.86 -1.86
CA ASP A 55 -9.40 -23.87 -1.52
C ASP A 55 -10.29 -23.42 -0.33
N GLU A 56 -11.19 -24.30 0.11
CA GLU A 56 -12.10 -24.02 1.23
C GLU A 56 -11.37 -23.75 2.57
N ASP A 57 -10.13 -24.26 2.71
CA ASP A 57 -9.29 -24.07 3.88
C ASP A 57 -8.42 -22.79 3.79
N GLY A 58 -8.49 -22.06 2.67
CA GLY A 58 -7.71 -20.83 2.46
C GLY A 58 -6.28 -21.07 2.01
N LEU A 59 -5.97 -22.24 1.44
CA LEU A 59 -4.63 -22.57 0.94
C LEU A 59 -4.53 -22.36 -0.57
N ASP A 60 -3.42 -21.79 -1.02
CA ASP A 60 -3.09 -21.65 -2.43
C ASP A 60 -2.68 -23.00 -3.06
N ALA A 61 -2.41 -22.99 -4.38
CA ALA A 61 -2.00 -24.19 -5.11
C ALA A 61 -0.69 -24.84 -4.63
N ASN A 62 0.09 -24.14 -3.79
CA ASN A 62 1.33 -24.63 -3.19
C ASN A 62 1.17 -25.01 -1.71
N GLY A 63 -0.03 -24.89 -1.15
CA GLY A 63 -0.31 -25.16 0.27
C GLY A 63 0.03 -24.00 1.21
N PHE A 64 0.20 -22.77 0.71
CA PHE A 64 0.41 -21.59 1.54
C PHE A 64 -0.92 -20.90 1.89
N THR A 65 -1.03 -20.43 3.12
CA THR A 65 -2.21 -19.69 3.57
C THR A 65 -2.34 -18.34 2.88
N VAL A 66 -3.53 -18.07 2.33
CA VAL A 66 -3.94 -16.75 1.86
C VAL A 66 -4.53 -15.95 3.03
N GLU A 67 -4.02 -14.74 3.24
CA GLU A 67 -4.46 -13.88 4.36
C GLU A 67 -5.97 -13.57 4.28
N ASP A 68 -6.65 -13.69 5.42
CA ASP A 68 -8.10 -13.50 5.58
C ASP A 68 -8.42 -12.37 6.55
N PHE A 69 -7.90 -11.19 6.25
CA PHE A 69 -8.08 -10.00 7.08
C PHE A 69 -9.07 -9.00 6.49
N ASP A 70 -9.75 -9.37 5.40
CA ASP A 70 -10.57 -8.45 4.60
C ASP A 70 -9.76 -7.23 4.12
N LEU A 71 -8.47 -7.45 3.84
CA LEU A 71 -7.54 -6.43 3.35
C LEU A 71 -7.15 -6.73 1.90
N PRO A 72 -7.01 -5.70 1.04
CA PRO A 72 -6.79 -5.89 -0.39
C PRO A 72 -5.36 -6.34 -0.73
N ARG A 73 -4.42 -6.26 0.22
CA ARG A 73 -3.00 -6.61 0.07
C ARG A 73 -2.50 -7.25 1.37
N ASN A 74 -1.30 -7.80 1.33
CA ASN A 74 -0.59 -8.25 2.52
C ASN A 74 -0.69 -7.21 3.64
N LEU A 75 -1.01 -7.68 4.85
CA LEU A 75 -1.33 -6.86 6.02
C LEU A 75 -0.24 -5.82 6.33
N MET A 76 1.04 -6.14 6.11
CA MET A 76 2.14 -5.22 6.41
C MET A 76 2.08 -3.97 5.53
N LEU A 77 1.56 -4.09 4.31
CA LEU A 77 1.34 -2.97 3.41
C LEU A 77 0.00 -2.29 3.70
N ALA A 78 -1.07 -3.08 3.82
CA ALA A 78 -2.43 -2.57 3.91
C ALA A 78 -2.73 -1.79 5.19
N CYS A 79 -2.03 -2.09 6.27
CA CYS A 79 -2.15 -1.35 7.53
C CYS A 79 -1.22 -0.13 7.62
N SER A 80 -0.39 0.13 6.61
CA SER A 80 0.72 1.10 6.71
C SER A 80 0.58 2.33 5.82
N TRP A 81 -0.37 2.37 4.89
CA TRP A 81 -0.59 3.55 4.03
C TRP A 81 -1.44 4.61 4.72
N ALA A 82 -1.20 5.88 4.36
CA ALA A 82 -2.03 7.02 4.74
C ALA A 82 -3.32 7.10 3.89
N GLY A 83 -3.33 6.46 2.72
CA GLY A 83 -4.47 6.44 1.81
C GLY A 83 -4.19 5.59 0.57
N THR A 84 -5.25 5.31 -0.18
CA THR A 84 -5.19 4.53 -1.42
C THR A 84 -5.96 5.21 -2.55
N SER A 85 -5.65 4.84 -3.80
CA SER A 85 -6.35 5.29 -5.00
C SER A 85 -6.32 4.22 -6.08
N SER A 86 -7.19 4.31 -7.08
CA SER A 86 -7.22 3.32 -8.17
C SER A 86 -6.16 3.56 -9.26
N THR A 87 -5.71 4.80 -9.41
CA THR A 87 -4.69 5.19 -10.40
C THR A 87 -3.62 6.10 -9.80
N VAL A 88 -2.52 6.26 -10.54
CA VAL A 88 -1.42 7.14 -10.14
C VAL A 88 -1.83 8.61 -10.13
N GLU A 89 -2.69 9.04 -11.06
CA GLU A 89 -3.17 10.42 -11.16
C GLU A 89 -4.04 10.79 -9.96
N LEU A 90 -5.00 9.92 -9.62
CA LEU A 90 -5.85 10.10 -8.44
C LEU A 90 -5.03 10.05 -7.15
N GLY A 91 -4.05 9.14 -7.09
CA GLY A 91 -3.14 9.04 -5.95
C GLY A 91 -2.27 10.28 -5.77
N ALA A 92 -1.75 10.85 -6.87
CA ALA A 92 -0.97 12.08 -6.82
C ALA A 92 -1.80 13.28 -6.34
N GLU A 93 -3.03 13.43 -6.85
CA GLU A 93 -3.94 14.51 -6.43
C GLU A 93 -4.35 14.36 -4.96
N ALA A 94 -4.67 13.15 -4.52
CA ALA A 94 -5.06 12.87 -3.14
C ALA A 94 -3.89 13.05 -2.16
N LEU A 95 -2.69 12.58 -2.52
CA LEU A 95 -1.49 12.79 -1.71
C LEU A 95 -1.11 14.28 -1.60
N ALA A 96 -1.23 15.04 -2.69
CA ALA A 96 -1.02 16.49 -2.66
C ALA A 96 -1.99 17.18 -1.68
N ARG A 97 -3.28 16.80 -1.70
CA ARG A 97 -4.28 17.29 -0.75
C ARG A 97 -3.94 16.91 0.70
N TYR A 98 -3.55 15.66 0.93
CA TYR A 98 -3.13 15.18 2.25
C TYR A 98 -1.95 16.00 2.81
N LEU A 99 -0.94 16.28 1.99
CA LEU A 99 0.24 17.05 2.41
C LEU A 99 -0.08 18.52 2.71
N SER A 100 -0.98 19.13 1.94
CA SER A 100 -1.46 20.49 2.21
C SER A 100 -2.23 20.58 3.54
N GLY A 101 -2.97 19.53 3.90
CA GLY A 101 -3.64 19.43 5.20
C GLY A 101 -2.65 19.27 6.37
N PHE A 102 -1.53 18.58 6.15
CA PHE A 102 -0.48 18.39 7.16
C PHE A 102 0.32 19.68 7.42
N GLN A 103 0.55 20.50 6.39
CA GLN A 103 1.22 21.81 6.53
C GLN A 103 0.40 22.85 7.30
N ALA A 104 -0.91 22.61 7.51
CA ALA A 104 -1.78 23.53 8.23
C ALA A 104 -1.71 23.39 9.77
N LEU A 105 -0.98 22.41 10.32
CA LEU A 105 -0.70 22.34 11.75
C LEU A 105 0.48 23.28 12.07
N PRO A 106 0.26 24.37 12.84
CA PRO A 106 1.37 25.23 13.25
C PRO A 106 2.33 24.42 14.11
N GLY A 107 3.61 24.47 13.75
CA GLY A 107 4.69 23.91 14.56
C GLY A 107 4.58 24.43 15.98
N SER A 108 4.38 23.51 16.93
CA SER A 108 4.61 23.79 18.34
C SER A 108 6.11 24.05 18.48
N GLY A 109 6.45 25.24 18.99
CA GLY A 109 7.82 25.69 19.19
C GLY A 109 8.60 24.92 20.25
#